data_AF-A0A1Y4R791-F1
#
_entry.id   AF-A0A1Y4R791-F1
#
_cell.length_a   1.000
_cell.length_b   1.000
_cell.length_c   1.000
_cell.angle_alpha   90.00
_cell.angle_beta   90.00
_cell.angle_gamma   90.00
#
_symmetry.space_group_name_H-M   'P 1'
#
loop_
_entity.id
_entity.type
_entity.pdbx_description
1 polymer ?
#
loop_
_entity_poly.entity_id
_entity_poly.type
_entity_poly.pdbx_seq_one_letter_code
_entity_poly.pdbx_strand_id
1 'polypeptide(L)'
;MNQYWKKRTDELKKWASKNENSLNKRLSKYYEKEFSRLDKEIAAYYTKYGKDNVIEYRILLEKLPDEDIKLLMEKIDDFVYKYPKYAHLVPVRESIYKLNRLEGLQYSIIMQQHEMAMKDQEEVTEYLNNLAAKSANTSMEAMGFGKNFYSVNDQIVKNFVDTPWSNGESFSTRIWNNTNKLANYLNTDIAQGFARGDSYAKLTSSLRNRFIKVSKNDAYRLIYTEGTYVMAEATMQPFTEDFEQYRISTVGDGQVCPVCKEMSSKVFNIGDRQAGINFPPFHPWCRCTFEIVVDDWDKWVDDYVEKHGQSNQEKSNSIIENFSMKFPLDLQMFSKRPKDYDTIILPKKEYAHVMSELNTNLTKEQLKQKIVSKPIGDYIYTIEVIEFGNYRIIGKKLIDETVGRKL
;
A
#
# COMPACT_ATOMS: atom_id res chain seq x y z
N MET A 1 -11.12 3.61 -14.17
CA MET A 1 -11.65 2.84 -13.02
C MET A 1 -13.17 2.76 -12.95
N ASN A 2 -13.74 1.55 -12.98
CA ASN A 2 -15.14 1.24 -12.62
C ASN A 2 -15.45 1.72 -11.17
N GLN A 3 -16.69 2.13 -10.90
CA GLN A 3 -17.13 2.62 -9.58
C GLN A 3 -16.97 1.57 -8.46
N TYR A 4 -17.22 0.28 -8.74
CA TYR A 4 -17.09 -0.79 -7.75
C TYR A 4 -15.64 -0.94 -7.29
N TRP A 5 -14.72 -1.23 -8.21
CA TRP A 5 -13.31 -1.42 -7.87
C TRP A 5 -12.73 -0.18 -7.20
N LYS A 6 -13.02 1.01 -7.73
CA LYS A 6 -12.60 2.28 -7.11
C LYS A 6 -13.08 2.39 -5.67
N LYS A 7 -14.36 2.10 -5.40
CA LYS A 7 -14.92 2.15 -4.04
C LYS A 7 -14.21 1.17 -3.10
N ARG A 8 -13.92 -0.06 -3.54
CA ARG A 8 -13.21 -1.06 -2.74
C ARG A 8 -11.78 -0.65 -2.43
N THR A 9 -11.06 -0.14 -3.42
CA THR A 9 -9.72 0.41 -3.23
C THR A 9 -9.72 1.60 -2.26
N ASP A 10 -10.71 2.49 -2.34
CA ASP A 10 -10.84 3.63 -1.41
C ASP A 10 -11.17 3.18 0.02
N GLU A 11 -12.03 2.17 0.19
CA GLU A 11 -12.31 1.55 1.49
C GLU A 11 -11.06 0.92 2.10
N LEU A 12 -10.27 0.19 1.29
CA LEU A 12 -9.01 -0.41 1.71
C LEU A 12 -7.99 0.66 2.13
N LYS A 13 -7.80 1.71 1.33
CA LYS A 13 -6.91 2.84 1.66
C LYS A 13 -7.30 3.54 2.94
N LYS A 14 -8.61 3.77 3.16
CA LYS A 14 -9.13 4.35 4.41
C LYS A 14 -8.88 3.44 5.61
N TRP A 15 -9.08 2.13 5.44
CA TRP A 15 -8.78 1.15 6.49
C TRP A 15 -7.28 1.14 6.82
N ALA A 16 -6.40 1.11 5.81
CA ALA A 16 -4.95 1.15 6.00
C ALA A 16 -4.54 2.42 6.75
N SER A 17 -4.95 3.59 6.25
CA SER A 17 -4.65 4.90 6.87
C SER A 17 -5.11 4.99 8.32
N LYS A 18 -6.28 4.45 8.65
CA LYS A 18 -6.79 4.43 10.04
C LYS A 18 -5.91 3.57 10.95
N ASN A 19 -5.50 2.40 10.49
CA ASN A 19 -4.68 1.47 11.26
C ASN A 19 -3.23 1.95 11.40
N GLU A 20 -2.64 2.49 10.33
CA GLU A 20 -1.33 3.15 10.36
C GLU A 20 -1.31 4.27 11.39
N ASN A 21 -2.31 5.16 11.38
CA ASN A 21 -2.42 6.24 12.37
C ASN A 21 -2.55 5.71 13.81
N SER A 22 -3.25 4.59 14.00
CA SER A 22 -3.39 3.96 15.32
C SER A 22 -2.05 3.38 15.79
N LEU A 23 -1.37 2.62 14.93
CA LEU A 23 -0.05 2.04 15.17
C LEU A 23 0.99 3.12 15.49
N ASN A 24 1.06 4.13 14.63
CA ASN A 24 1.93 5.30 14.79
C ASN A 24 1.74 5.99 16.14
N LYS A 25 0.49 6.16 16.60
CA LYS A 25 0.18 6.70 17.93
C LYS A 25 0.65 5.77 19.07
N ARG A 26 0.49 4.46 18.95
CA ARG A 26 0.97 3.49 19.95
C ARG A 26 2.49 3.52 20.06
N LEU A 27 3.20 3.40 18.95
CA LEU A 27 4.67 3.48 18.91
C LEU A 27 5.18 4.82 19.42
N SER A 28 4.54 5.92 19.04
CA SER A 28 4.89 7.26 19.54
C SER A 28 4.81 7.37 21.06
N LYS A 29 3.77 6.80 21.68
CA LYS A 29 3.64 6.76 23.14
C LYS A 29 4.70 5.88 23.77
N TYR A 30 5.01 4.75 23.14
CA TYR A 30 6.05 3.84 23.60
C TYR A 30 7.43 4.51 23.56
N TYR A 31 7.78 5.23 22.50
CA TYR A 31 9.06 5.96 22.41
C TYR A 31 9.20 7.07 23.45
N GLU A 32 8.12 7.81 23.75
CA GLU A 32 8.15 8.81 24.84
C GLU A 32 8.37 8.15 26.21
N LYS A 33 7.79 6.97 26.43
CA LYS A 33 7.99 6.18 27.65
C LYS A 33 9.43 5.69 27.76
N GLU A 34 10.01 5.17 26.69
CA GLU A 34 11.41 4.72 26.68
C GLU A 34 12.36 5.89 26.88
N PHE A 35 12.16 7.01 26.19
CA PHE A 35 12.96 8.21 26.43
C PHE A 35 12.85 8.69 27.89
N SER A 36 11.67 8.65 28.50
CA SER A 36 11.49 9.03 29.91
C SER A 36 12.25 8.12 30.88
N ARG A 37 12.54 6.86 30.49
CA ARG A 37 13.40 5.97 31.28
C ARG A 37 14.87 6.35 31.13
N LEU A 38 15.31 6.63 29.91
CA LEU A 38 16.67 7.10 29.64
C LEU A 38 16.96 8.44 30.33
N ASP A 39 16.01 9.38 30.26
CA ASP A 39 16.10 10.69 30.92
C ASP A 39 16.34 10.54 32.42
N LYS A 40 15.62 9.62 33.09
CA LYS A 40 15.82 9.30 34.50
C LYS A 40 17.18 8.68 34.79
N GLU A 41 17.67 7.80 33.91
CA GLU A 41 19.00 7.20 34.06
C GLU A 41 20.09 8.28 33.96
N ILE A 42 19.99 9.17 32.97
CA ILE A 42 20.90 10.31 32.83
C ILE A 42 20.79 11.23 34.05
N ALA A 43 19.59 11.52 34.54
CA ALA A 43 19.38 12.36 35.73
C ALA A 43 20.06 11.75 36.97
N ALA A 44 20.00 10.43 37.13
CA ALA A 44 20.68 9.72 38.20
C ALA A 44 22.22 9.88 38.11
N TYR A 45 22.77 9.86 36.90
CA TYR A 45 24.21 10.13 36.68
C TYR A 45 24.59 11.56 37.10
N TYR A 46 23.82 12.57 36.71
CA TYR A 46 24.09 13.96 37.14
C TYR A 46 23.93 14.14 38.65
N THR A 47 22.98 13.44 39.27
CA THR A 47 22.77 13.50 40.73
C THR A 47 23.92 12.81 41.49
N LYS A 48 24.39 11.66 41.01
CA LYS A 48 25.39 10.84 41.69
C LYS A 48 26.84 11.30 41.43
N TYR A 49 27.13 11.80 40.23
CA TYR A 49 28.48 12.09 39.76
C TYR A 49 28.69 13.56 39.38
N GLY A 50 27.64 14.37 39.32
CA GLY A 50 27.71 15.76 38.89
C GLY A 50 28.08 16.72 40.01
N LYS A 51 28.71 17.83 39.62
CA LYS A 51 28.96 19.02 40.43
C LYS A 51 28.61 20.25 39.60
N ASP A 52 27.93 21.23 40.22
CA ASP A 52 27.48 22.45 39.54
C ASP A 52 26.69 22.17 38.24
N ASN A 53 25.89 21.09 38.25
CA ASN A 53 25.08 20.60 37.13
C ASN A 53 25.87 20.11 35.90
N VAL A 54 27.15 19.75 36.07
CA VAL A 54 28.01 19.15 35.05
C VAL A 54 28.70 17.92 35.62
N ILE A 55 29.01 16.92 34.79
CA ILE A 55 29.84 15.77 35.19
C ILE A 55 31.23 15.97 34.60
N GLU A 56 32.27 15.96 35.43
CA GLU A 56 33.65 15.96 34.95
C GLU A 56 33.92 14.67 34.16
N TYR A 57 34.41 14.80 32.92
CA TYR A 57 34.58 13.64 32.02
C TYR A 57 35.41 12.50 32.62
N ARG A 58 36.45 12.81 33.40
CA ARG A 58 37.28 11.80 34.10
C ARG A 58 36.48 10.91 35.05
N ILE A 59 35.43 11.43 35.68
CA ILE A 59 34.57 10.69 36.60
C ILE A 59 33.80 9.61 35.84
N LEU A 60 33.49 9.83 34.56
CA LEU A 60 32.82 8.86 33.72
C LEU A 60 33.74 7.73 33.23
N LEU A 61 35.06 7.95 33.26
CA LEU A 61 36.08 6.95 32.93
C LEU A 61 36.42 6.04 34.11
N GLU A 62 35.92 6.34 35.31
CA GLU A 62 36.01 5.44 36.44
C GLU A 62 35.13 4.20 36.25
N LYS A 63 35.50 3.10 36.91
CA LYS A 63 34.78 1.84 36.88
C LYS A 63 33.29 2.04 37.23
N LEU A 64 32.42 1.43 36.45
CA LEU A 64 31.00 1.30 36.75
C LEU A 64 30.83 0.43 38.01
N PRO A 65 29.94 0.79 38.96
CA PRO A 65 29.68 -0.03 40.14
C PRO A 65 29.30 -1.47 39.79
N ASP A 66 29.74 -2.43 40.59
CA ASP A 66 29.52 -3.87 40.31
C ASP A 66 28.03 -4.22 40.30
N GLU A 67 27.21 -3.55 41.12
CA GLU A 67 25.76 -3.69 41.09
C GLU A 67 25.15 -3.19 39.77
N ASP A 68 25.63 -2.06 39.24
CA ASP A 68 25.16 -1.49 37.98
C ASP A 68 25.60 -2.36 36.78
N ILE A 69 26.82 -2.95 36.84
CA ILE A 69 27.28 -3.96 35.87
C ILE A 69 26.34 -5.17 35.88
N LYS A 70 26.00 -5.67 37.06
CA LYS A 70 25.10 -6.83 37.21
C LYS A 70 23.73 -6.57 36.61
N LEU A 71 23.12 -5.41 36.90
CA LEU A 71 21.82 -5.02 36.33
C LEU A 71 21.86 -4.91 34.81
N LEU A 72 22.96 -4.40 34.24
CA LEU A 72 23.14 -4.35 32.79
C LEU A 72 23.24 -5.76 32.18
N MET A 73 23.96 -6.68 32.84
CA MET A 73 24.04 -8.08 32.41
C MET A 73 22.69 -8.78 32.43
N GLU A 74 21.91 -8.59 33.50
CA GLU A 74 20.55 -9.14 33.60
C GLU A 74 19.66 -8.65 32.44
N LYS A 75 19.73 -7.36 32.07
CA LYS A 75 19.01 -6.82 30.90
C LYS A 75 19.45 -7.47 29.59
N ILE A 76 20.75 -7.70 29.41
CA ILE A 76 21.30 -8.37 28.22
C ILE A 76 20.83 -9.82 28.17
N ASP A 77 20.92 -10.54 29.28
CA ASP A 77 20.48 -11.93 29.39
C ASP A 77 18.97 -12.06 29.13
N ASP A 78 18.15 -11.18 29.71
CA ASP A 78 16.71 -11.13 29.47
C ASP A 78 16.38 -10.90 27.99
N PHE A 79 17.10 -9.98 27.34
CA PHE A 79 16.92 -9.72 25.91
C PHE A 79 17.28 -10.95 25.08
N VAL A 80 18.44 -11.56 25.33
CA VAL A 80 18.89 -12.77 24.62
C VAL A 80 17.94 -13.95 24.86
N TYR A 81 17.43 -14.09 26.08
CA TYR A 81 16.45 -15.13 26.45
C TYR A 81 15.13 -14.96 25.68
N LYS A 82 14.59 -13.74 25.62
CA LYS A 82 13.37 -13.43 24.86
C LYS A 82 13.58 -13.56 23.35
N TYR A 83 14.77 -13.20 22.88
CA TYR A 83 15.06 -12.97 21.47
C TYR A 83 16.35 -13.67 21.02
N PRO A 84 16.41 -15.02 21.09
CA PRO A 84 17.65 -15.78 20.85
C PRO A 84 18.23 -15.59 19.45
N LYS A 85 17.37 -15.34 18.44
CA LYS A 85 17.80 -15.03 17.06
C LYS A 85 18.70 -13.78 16.99
N TYR A 86 18.54 -12.86 17.92
CA TYR A 86 19.25 -11.57 17.95
C TYR A 86 20.37 -11.53 19.00
N ALA A 87 20.79 -12.69 19.53
CA ALA A 87 21.89 -12.77 20.50
C ALA A 87 23.23 -12.22 19.95
N HIS A 88 23.42 -12.21 18.64
CA HIS A 88 24.60 -11.64 17.99
C HIS A 88 24.61 -10.10 17.98
N LEU A 89 23.48 -9.45 18.30
CA LEU A 89 23.35 -7.99 18.32
C LEU A 89 23.69 -7.38 19.69
N VAL A 90 23.81 -8.21 20.74
CA VAL A 90 24.19 -7.71 22.07
C VAL A 90 25.71 -7.55 22.18
N PRO A 91 26.22 -6.58 22.96
CA PRO A 91 27.65 -6.38 23.15
C PRO A 91 28.38 -7.60 23.74
N VAL A 92 29.67 -7.76 23.41
CA VAL A 92 30.49 -8.92 23.81
C VAL A 92 30.73 -8.96 25.33
N ARG A 93 30.24 -10.05 25.97
CA ARG A 93 30.26 -10.29 27.43
C ARG A 93 31.64 -10.15 28.09
N GLU A 94 32.72 -10.52 27.41
CA GLU A 94 34.07 -10.59 28.00
C GLU A 94 34.67 -9.22 28.37
N SER A 95 34.25 -8.14 27.70
CA SER A 95 34.71 -6.77 27.99
C SER A 95 33.84 -6.02 29.02
N ILE A 96 32.64 -6.53 29.32
CA ILE A 96 31.61 -5.86 30.14
C ILE A 96 32.00 -5.80 31.63
N TYR A 97 32.87 -6.70 32.12
CA TYR A 97 33.34 -6.69 33.52
C TYR A 97 34.34 -5.55 33.83
N LYS A 98 34.75 -4.77 32.82
CA LYS A 98 35.69 -3.66 32.96
C LYS A 98 35.09 -2.31 32.55
N LEU A 99 33.76 -2.22 32.47
CA LEU A 99 33.11 -1.01 31.97
C LEU A 99 33.36 0.18 32.87
N ASN A 100 33.68 1.29 32.22
CA ASN A 100 33.54 2.59 32.86
C ASN A 100 32.08 3.06 32.82
N ARG A 101 31.77 4.11 33.57
CA ARG A 101 30.41 4.65 33.70
C ARG A 101 29.85 5.14 32.37
N LEU A 102 30.67 5.75 31.50
CA LEU A 102 30.24 6.17 30.17
C LEU A 102 29.81 4.97 29.32
N GLU A 103 30.65 3.92 29.28
CA GLU A 103 30.36 2.70 28.52
C GLU A 103 29.12 1.99 29.05
N GLY A 104 28.94 1.95 30.38
CA GLY A 104 27.73 1.44 31.01
C GLY A 104 26.46 2.14 30.50
N LEU A 105 26.45 3.46 30.52
CA LEU A 105 25.33 4.25 30.02
C LEU A 105 25.11 4.08 28.50
N GLN A 106 26.18 3.99 27.72
CA GLN A 106 26.11 3.74 26.28
C GLN A 106 25.52 2.36 25.98
N TYR A 107 25.84 1.34 26.77
CA TYR A 107 25.20 0.03 26.65
C TYR A 107 23.75 0.02 27.10
N SER A 108 23.38 0.75 28.16
CA SER A 108 21.97 0.94 28.50
C SER A 108 21.18 1.54 27.33
N ILE A 109 21.74 2.54 26.63
CA ILE A 109 21.12 3.15 25.44
C ILE A 109 20.99 2.11 24.31
N ILE A 110 22.04 1.35 24.01
CA ILE A 110 21.99 0.30 22.97
C ILE A 110 20.90 -0.73 23.29
N MET A 111 20.88 -1.25 24.52
CA MET A 111 19.89 -2.25 24.92
C MET A 111 18.47 -1.71 24.84
N GLN A 112 18.26 -0.44 25.21
CA GLN A 112 16.95 0.18 25.06
C GLN A 112 16.54 0.34 23.59
N GLN A 113 17.48 0.72 22.70
CA GLN A 113 17.22 0.79 21.27
C GLN A 113 16.87 -0.59 20.69
N HIS A 114 17.54 -1.66 21.14
CA HIS A 114 17.25 -3.03 20.70
C HIS A 114 15.85 -3.50 21.13
N GLU A 115 15.44 -3.21 22.37
CA GLU A 115 14.07 -3.48 22.84
C GLU A 115 13.03 -2.70 22.01
N MET A 116 13.35 -1.44 21.65
CA MET A 116 12.49 -0.65 20.77
C MET A 116 12.38 -1.24 19.36
N ALA A 117 13.50 -1.73 18.81
CA ALA A 117 13.52 -2.39 17.51
C ALA A 117 12.65 -3.65 17.49
N MET A 118 12.70 -4.45 18.56
CA MET A 118 11.83 -5.61 18.71
C MET A 118 10.36 -5.21 18.75
N LYS A 119 10.02 -4.18 19.54
CA LYS A 119 8.65 -3.68 19.62
C LYS A 119 8.12 -3.17 18.28
N ASP A 120 8.96 -2.44 17.54
CA ASP A 120 8.65 -1.97 16.19
C ASP A 120 8.43 -3.15 15.25
N GLN A 121 9.34 -4.11 15.25
CA GLN A 121 9.25 -5.29 14.39
C GLN A 121 7.97 -6.08 14.65
N GLU A 122 7.62 -6.35 15.91
CA GLU A 122 6.40 -7.08 16.28
C GLU A 122 5.13 -6.37 15.79
N GLU A 123 4.96 -5.08 16.14
CA GLU A 123 3.73 -4.34 15.82
C GLU A 123 3.60 -4.04 14.32
N VAL A 124 4.72 -3.79 13.64
CA VAL A 124 4.73 -3.59 12.18
C VAL A 124 4.44 -4.90 11.46
N THR A 125 5.02 -6.02 11.89
CA THR A 125 4.73 -7.35 11.32
C THR A 125 3.24 -7.68 11.45
N GLU A 126 2.65 -7.48 12.62
CA GLU A 126 1.23 -7.72 12.85
C GLU A 126 0.35 -6.87 11.93
N TYR A 127 0.65 -5.57 11.82
CA TYR A 127 -0.08 -4.67 10.94
C TYR A 127 0.01 -5.10 9.47
N LEU A 128 1.22 -5.40 8.97
CA LEU A 128 1.45 -5.76 7.58
C LEU A 128 0.80 -7.10 7.20
N ASN A 129 0.82 -8.10 8.09
CA ASN A 129 0.11 -9.35 7.87
C ASN A 129 -1.41 -9.13 7.73
N ASN A 130 -1.99 -8.31 8.60
CA ASN A 130 -3.40 -7.95 8.51
C ASN A 130 -3.71 -7.16 7.22
N LEU A 131 -2.84 -6.24 6.83
CA LEU A 131 -2.98 -5.47 5.59
C LEU A 131 -2.90 -6.37 4.36
N ALA A 132 -1.92 -7.28 4.30
CA ALA A 132 -1.75 -8.24 3.22
C ALA A 132 -3.03 -9.10 3.06
N ALA A 133 -3.51 -9.70 4.14
CA ALA A 133 -4.73 -10.50 4.11
C ALA A 133 -5.95 -9.67 3.67
N LYS A 134 -6.12 -8.45 4.21
CA LYS A 134 -7.23 -7.57 3.83
C LYS A 134 -7.15 -7.16 2.36
N SER A 135 -5.96 -6.88 1.86
CA SER A 135 -5.70 -6.44 0.48
C SER A 135 -5.97 -7.57 -0.52
N ALA A 136 -5.43 -8.76 -0.25
CA ALA A 136 -5.68 -9.95 -1.07
C ALA A 136 -7.17 -10.34 -1.09
N ASN A 137 -7.83 -10.33 0.06
CA ASN A 137 -9.26 -10.62 0.14
C ASN A 137 -10.13 -9.58 -0.59
N THR A 138 -9.71 -8.31 -0.64
CA THR A 138 -10.44 -7.26 -1.35
C THR A 138 -10.41 -7.52 -2.86
N SER A 139 -9.28 -7.95 -3.41
CA SER A 139 -9.16 -8.39 -4.81
C SER A 139 -9.87 -9.71 -5.09
N MET A 140 -9.80 -10.70 -4.19
CA MET A 140 -10.53 -11.96 -4.33
C MET A 140 -12.05 -11.75 -4.38
N GLU A 141 -12.57 -10.86 -3.54
CA GLU A 141 -13.99 -10.49 -3.55
C GLU A 141 -14.36 -9.83 -4.88
N ALA A 142 -13.51 -8.93 -5.40
CA ALA A 142 -13.73 -8.30 -6.70
C ALA A 142 -13.62 -9.29 -7.88
N MET A 143 -12.86 -10.37 -7.73
CA MET A 143 -12.78 -11.47 -8.68
C MET A 143 -13.92 -12.51 -8.53
N GLY A 144 -14.87 -12.29 -7.62
CA GLY A 144 -16.04 -13.15 -7.47
C GLY A 144 -15.80 -14.43 -6.65
N PHE A 145 -14.67 -14.54 -5.94
CA PHE A 145 -14.39 -15.68 -5.05
C PHE A 145 -14.98 -15.55 -3.64
N GLY A 146 -15.68 -14.44 -3.36
CA GLY A 146 -16.31 -14.17 -2.08
C GLY A 146 -15.37 -13.47 -1.09
N LYS A 147 -15.84 -13.38 0.17
CA LYS A 147 -15.15 -12.67 1.26
C LYS A 147 -14.31 -13.64 2.08
N ASN A 148 -13.21 -13.14 2.64
CA ASN A 148 -12.35 -13.89 3.58
C ASN A 148 -11.82 -15.21 2.99
N PHE A 149 -11.49 -15.20 1.70
CA PHE A 149 -10.85 -16.32 1.01
C PHE A 149 -9.51 -16.70 1.65
N TYR A 150 -8.71 -15.71 2.04
CA TYR A 150 -7.44 -15.92 2.72
C TYR A 150 -7.50 -15.58 4.22
N SER A 151 -6.88 -16.41 5.04
CA SER A 151 -6.60 -16.11 6.44
C SER A 151 -5.28 -15.32 6.57
N VAL A 152 -5.08 -14.64 7.70
CA VAL A 152 -3.84 -13.90 8.00
C VAL A 152 -2.61 -14.83 8.05
N ASN A 153 -2.82 -16.13 8.32
CA ASN A 153 -1.75 -17.10 8.45
C ASN A 153 -1.39 -17.83 7.14
N ASP A 154 -2.16 -17.59 6.08
CA ASP A 154 -1.96 -18.28 4.81
C ASP A 154 -0.60 -17.94 4.21
N GLN A 155 0.05 -18.92 3.60
CA GLN A 155 1.40 -18.75 3.06
C GLN A 155 1.46 -17.60 2.06
N ILE A 156 0.42 -17.43 1.24
CA ILE A 156 0.34 -16.35 0.26
C ILE A 156 0.38 -14.96 0.91
N VAL A 157 -0.21 -14.79 2.09
CA VAL A 157 -0.20 -13.53 2.84
C VAL A 157 1.21 -13.24 3.36
N LYS A 158 1.91 -14.27 3.82
CA LYS A 158 3.28 -14.16 4.33
C LYS A 158 4.31 -13.87 3.23
N ASN A 159 4.04 -14.24 1.98
CA ASN A 159 4.97 -14.01 0.86
C ASN A 159 5.24 -12.53 0.56
N PHE A 160 4.41 -11.62 1.07
CA PHE A 160 4.56 -10.18 0.88
C PHE A 160 5.11 -9.45 2.11
N VAL A 161 5.15 -10.11 3.27
CA VAL A 161 5.58 -9.49 4.53
C VAL A 161 7.02 -9.90 4.83
N ASP A 162 7.85 -8.91 5.12
CA ASP A 162 9.30 -9.08 5.37
C ASP A 162 10.09 -9.56 4.13
N THR A 163 9.54 -9.31 2.94
CA THR A 163 10.19 -9.62 1.65
C THR A 163 11.27 -8.58 1.32
N PRO A 164 12.46 -8.99 0.85
CA PRO A 164 13.54 -8.07 0.51
C PRO A 164 13.34 -7.38 -0.84
N TRP A 165 12.47 -6.37 -0.89
CA TRP A 165 12.14 -5.65 -2.14
C TRP A 165 12.85 -4.30 -2.27
N SER A 166 13.20 -3.65 -1.15
CA SER A 166 13.78 -2.31 -1.13
C SER A 166 15.31 -2.40 -1.06
N ASN A 167 16.00 -2.29 -2.19
CA ASN A 167 17.47 -2.45 -2.30
C ASN A 167 17.98 -3.79 -1.74
N GLY A 168 17.18 -4.85 -1.87
CA GLY A 168 17.51 -6.18 -1.34
C GLY A 168 17.35 -6.32 0.18
N GLU A 169 16.78 -5.33 0.87
CA GLU A 169 16.50 -5.38 2.30
C GLU A 169 15.00 -5.52 2.58
N SER A 170 14.66 -6.32 3.60
CA SER A 170 13.31 -6.38 4.14
C SER A 170 13.03 -5.19 5.06
N PHE A 171 11.78 -5.04 5.52
CA PHE A 171 11.48 -4.01 6.53
C PHE A 171 12.13 -4.31 7.89
N SER A 172 12.23 -5.59 8.30
CA SER A 172 12.88 -5.94 9.57
C SER A 172 14.37 -5.60 9.55
N THR A 173 15.08 -5.91 8.46
CA THR A 173 16.49 -5.49 8.27
C THR A 173 16.62 -3.96 8.37
N ARG A 174 15.72 -3.21 7.72
CA ARG A 174 15.73 -1.74 7.77
C ARG A 174 15.43 -1.18 9.16
N ILE A 175 14.57 -1.82 9.96
CA ILE A 175 14.36 -1.46 11.37
C ILE A 175 15.70 -1.56 12.12
N TRP A 176 16.38 -2.71 12.04
CA TRP A 176 17.66 -2.92 12.72
C TRP A 176 18.76 -1.96 12.25
N ASN A 177 18.85 -1.70 10.95
CA ASN A 177 19.80 -0.73 10.39
C ASN A 177 19.57 0.68 10.96
N ASN A 178 18.31 1.13 11.04
CA ASN A 178 17.96 2.44 11.60
C ASN A 178 18.24 2.49 13.11
N THR A 179 17.90 1.42 13.85
CA THR A 179 18.17 1.28 15.28
C THR A 179 19.66 1.39 15.58
N ASN A 180 20.51 0.63 14.89
CA ASN A 180 21.95 0.65 15.08
C ASN A 180 22.53 2.04 14.77
N LYS A 181 22.07 2.67 13.69
CA LYS A 181 22.47 4.02 13.31
C LYS A 181 22.09 5.05 14.39
N LEU A 182 20.88 4.97 14.92
CA LEU A 182 20.40 5.88 15.96
C LEU A 182 21.15 5.65 17.28
N ALA A 183 21.34 4.41 17.71
CA ALA A 183 22.12 4.06 18.91
C ALA A 183 23.53 4.64 18.84
N ASN A 184 24.21 4.52 17.69
CA ASN A 184 25.53 5.09 17.48
C ASN A 184 25.54 6.62 17.58
N TYR A 185 24.53 7.30 17.02
CA TYR A 185 24.42 8.75 17.16
C TYR A 185 24.13 9.19 18.59
N LEU A 186 23.25 8.49 19.31
CA LEU A 186 22.96 8.79 20.72
C LEU A 186 24.21 8.60 21.59
N ASN A 187 24.96 7.52 21.38
CA ASN A 187 26.21 7.23 22.10
C ASN A 187 27.32 8.25 21.78
N THR A 188 27.37 8.74 20.55
CA THR A 188 28.30 9.81 20.16
C THR A 188 27.90 11.12 20.82
N ASP A 189 26.63 11.50 20.73
CA ASP A 189 26.12 12.75 21.30
C ASP A 189 26.29 12.79 22.81
N ILE A 190 26.06 11.67 23.51
CA ILE A 190 26.18 11.62 24.96
C ILE A 190 27.65 11.76 25.41
N ALA A 191 28.56 11.04 24.76
CA ALA A 191 29.99 11.13 25.06
C ALA A 191 30.54 12.53 24.80
N GLN A 192 30.18 13.14 23.66
CA GLN A 192 30.59 14.50 23.34
C GLN A 192 29.96 15.54 24.26
N GLY A 193 28.70 15.33 24.66
CA GLY A 193 28.02 16.22 25.61
C GLY A 193 28.72 16.26 26.96
N PHE A 194 29.09 15.09 27.50
CA PHE A 194 29.89 15.03 28.72
C PHE A 194 31.29 15.62 28.54
N ALA A 195 31.98 15.35 27.43
CA ALA A 195 33.30 15.89 27.16
C ALA A 195 33.31 17.43 27.10
N ARG A 196 32.23 18.04 26.60
CA ARG A 196 32.05 19.51 26.59
C ARG A 196 31.63 20.09 27.94
N GLY A 197 31.24 19.25 28.90
CA GLY A 197 30.64 19.69 30.16
C GLY A 197 29.22 20.24 29.97
N ASP A 198 28.42 19.66 29.07
CA ASP A 198 27.03 20.07 28.90
C ASP A 198 26.23 19.82 30.18
N SER A 199 25.36 20.76 30.54
CA SER A 199 24.43 20.60 31.66
C SER A 199 23.38 19.53 31.37
N TYR A 200 22.75 18.97 32.42
CA TYR A 200 21.69 17.97 32.28
C TYR A 200 20.63 18.41 31.25
N ALA A 201 20.10 19.64 31.40
CA ALA A 201 19.05 20.17 30.53
C ALA A 201 19.50 20.29 29.06
N LYS A 202 20.75 20.68 28.82
CA LYS A 202 21.29 20.81 27.45
C LYS A 202 21.47 19.43 26.81
N LEU A 203 22.03 18.48 27.55
CA LEU A 203 22.26 17.12 27.09
C LEU A 203 20.94 16.42 26.73
N THR A 204 19.97 16.43 27.66
CA THR A 204 18.69 15.72 27.47
C THR A 204 17.83 16.35 26.40
N SER A 205 17.89 17.68 26.19
CA SER A 205 17.21 18.34 25.08
C SER A 205 17.68 17.83 23.71
N SER A 206 19.02 17.72 23.52
CA SER A 206 19.60 17.19 22.27
C SER A 206 19.22 15.72 22.06
N LEU A 207 19.37 14.90 23.10
CA LEU A 207 19.04 13.48 23.05
C LEU A 207 17.57 13.26 22.77
N ARG A 208 16.67 14.01 23.42
CA ARG A 208 15.21 13.91 23.20
C ARG A 208 14.85 14.14 21.74
N ASN A 209 15.41 15.19 21.14
CA ASN A 209 15.12 15.51 19.76
C ASN A 209 15.52 14.35 18.83
N ARG A 210 16.69 13.74 19.01
CA ARG A 210 17.06 12.57 18.19
C ARG A 210 16.23 11.34 18.53
N PHE A 211 16.22 10.93 19.80
CA PHE A 211 15.58 9.71 20.27
C PHE A 211 14.09 9.64 19.92
N ILE A 212 13.37 10.76 20.02
CA ILE A 212 11.92 10.76 19.81
C ILE A 212 11.59 11.15 18.36
N LYS A 213 12.12 12.28 17.88
CA LYS A 213 11.70 12.82 16.58
C LYS A 213 12.18 11.95 15.43
N VAL A 214 13.42 11.45 15.49
CA VAL A 214 13.99 10.60 14.44
C VAL A 214 13.28 9.25 14.43
N SER A 215 13.15 8.58 15.59
CA SER A 215 12.44 7.30 15.67
C SER A 215 10.99 7.39 15.19
N LYS A 216 10.24 8.43 15.58
CA LYS A 216 8.88 8.65 15.05
C LYS A 216 8.86 8.80 13.53
N ASN A 217 9.71 9.67 12.99
CA ASN A 217 9.72 9.94 11.55
C ASN A 217 10.14 8.72 10.74
N ASP A 218 11.14 7.97 11.21
CA ASP A 218 11.63 6.77 10.55
C ASP A 218 10.58 5.64 10.60
N ALA A 219 9.97 5.41 11.77
CA ALA A 219 8.90 4.42 11.92
C ALA A 219 7.70 4.74 11.03
N TYR A 220 7.24 6.01 11.00
CA TYR A 220 6.08 6.37 10.18
C TYR A 220 6.38 6.20 8.70
N ARG A 221 7.57 6.63 8.25
CA ARG A 221 8.00 6.48 6.85
C ARG A 221 8.06 5.00 6.47
N LEU A 222 8.61 4.15 7.33
CA LEU A 222 8.72 2.71 7.12
C LEU A 222 7.33 2.07 7.04
N ILE A 223 6.47 2.30 8.03
CA ILE A 223 5.10 1.76 8.08
C ILE A 223 4.32 2.11 6.82
N TYR A 224 4.37 3.37 6.39
CA TYR A 224 3.61 3.81 5.24
C TYR A 224 4.15 3.25 3.91
N THR A 225 5.48 3.27 3.75
CA THR A 225 6.13 2.80 2.52
C THR A 225 5.98 1.29 2.38
N GLU A 226 6.17 0.55 3.46
CA GLU A 226 5.96 -0.89 3.50
C GLU A 226 4.49 -1.27 3.35
N GLY A 227 3.59 -0.52 4.00
CA GLY A 227 2.15 -0.70 3.84
C GLY A 227 1.72 -0.53 2.39
N THR A 228 2.28 0.44 1.68
CA THR A 228 2.00 0.63 0.24
C THR A 228 2.47 -0.56 -0.59
N TYR A 229 3.68 -1.07 -0.33
CA TYR A 229 4.21 -2.26 -1.00
C TYR A 229 3.31 -3.47 -0.77
N VAL A 230 3.06 -3.79 0.50
CA VAL A 230 2.26 -4.95 0.90
C VAL A 230 0.84 -4.87 0.33
N MET A 231 0.21 -3.69 0.42
CA MET A 231 -1.12 -3.47 -0.13
C MET A 231 -1.13 -3.69 -1.65
N ALA A 232 -0.16 -3.15 -2.38
CA ALA A 232 -0.10 -3.28 -3.83
C ALA A 232 0.16 -4.72 -4.28
N GLU A 233 1.17 -5.40 -3.72
CA GLU A 233 1.50 -6.78 -4.11
C GLU A 233 0.39 -7.76 -3.72
N ALA A 234 -0.14 -7.66 -2.49
CA ALA A 234 -1.21 -8.54 -2.06
C ALA A 234 -2.51 -8.33 -2.85
N THR A 235 -2.82 -7.09 -3.25
CA THR A 235 -3.94 -6.81 -4.15
C THR A 235 -3.67 -7.29 -5.58
N MET A 236 -2.43 -7.28 -6.05
CA MET A 236 -2.08 -7.78 -7.39
C MET A 236 -2.22 -9.30 -7.49
N GLN A 237 -1.92 -10.02 -6.41
CA GLN A 237 -1.76 -11.47 -6.44
C GLN A 237 -2.94 -12.23 -7.06
N PRO A 238 -4.22 -11.95 -6.75
CA PRO A 238 -5.33 -12.66 -7.40
C PRO A 238 -5.40 -12.45 -8.92
N PHE A 239 -4.90 -11.33 -9.42
CA PHE A 239 -4.97 -11.00 -10.84
C PHE A 239 -3.90 -11.69 -11.68
N THR A 240 -2.85 -12.24 -11.08
CA THR A 240 -1.66 -12.71 -11.82
C THR A 240 -1.93 -13.89 -12.75
N GLU A 241 -2.97 -14.67 -12.47
CA GLU A 241 -3.30 -15.84 -13.29
C GLU A 241 -4.15 -15.48 -14.52
N ASP A 242 -5.03 -14.49 -14.39
CA ASP A 242 -6.11 -14.24 -15.35
C ASP A 242 -6.02 -12.87 -16.03
N PHE A 243 -5.05 -12.04 -15.66
CA PHE A 243 -4.80 -10.75 -16.28
C PHE A 243 -3.33 -10.58 -16.66
N GLU A 244 -3.10 -9.86 -17.75
CA GLU A 244 -1.74 -9.67 -18.28
C GLU A 244 -1.17 -8.28 -17.99
N GLN A 245 -2.01 -7.24 -17.94
CA GLN A 245 -1.55 -5.86 -17.94
C GLN A 245 -2.15 -5.01 -16.83
N TYR A 246 -1.37 -4.01 -16.41
CA TYR A 246 -1.81 -2.99 -15.46
C TYR A 246 -1.28 -1.61 -15.84
N ARG A 247 -1.89 -0.59 -15.25
CA ARG A 247 -1.43 0.81 -15.27
C ARG A 247 -1.40 1.35 -13.86
N ILE A 248 -0.49 2.28 -13.58
CA ILE A 248 -0.43 2.95 -12.28
C ILE A 248 -1.60 3.92 -12.10
N SER A 249 -2.29 3.80 -10.97
CA SER A 249 -3.35 4.70 -10.55
C SER A 249 -2.84 5.58 -9.41
N THR A 250 -2.74 6.87 -9.68
CA THR A 250 -2.22 7.87 -8.73
C THR A 250 -3.33 8.36 -7.79
N VAL A 251 -2.95 9.00 -6.68
CA VAL A 251 -3.89 9.48 -5.65
C VAL A 251 -4.86 10.57 -6.15
N GLY A 252 -4.58 11.22 -7.29
CA GLY A 252 -5.53 12.12 -7.95
C GLY A 252 -5.86 13.42 -7.19
N ASP A 253 -5.10 13.76 -6.14
CA ASP A 253 -5.31 14.93 -5.27
C ASP A 253 -4.56 16.19 -5.73
N GLY A 254 -4.03 16.17 -6.96
CA GLY A 254 -3.20 17.24 -7.52
C GLY A 254 -1.75 17.26 -7.00
N GLN A 255 -1.40 16.44 -6.00
CA GLN A 255 -0.05 16.35 -5.42
C GLN A 255 0.68 15.07 -5.88
N VAL A 256 0.58 14.77 -7.17
CA VAL A 256 1.27 13.64 -7.79
C VAL A 256 2.69 14.07 -8.16
N CYS A 257 3.69 13.36 -7.64
CA CYS A 257 5.09 13.67 -7.94
C CYS A 257 5.43 13.34 -9.42
N PRO A 258 6.52 13.91 -9.99
CA PRO A 258 6.89 13.66 -11.38
C PRO A 258 7.07 12.17 -11.74
N VAL A 259 7.70 11.39 -10.84
CA VAL A 259 7.92 9.94 -11.04
C VAL A 259 6.59 9.20 -11.17
N CYS A 260 5.66 9.41 -10.24
CA CYS A 260 4.35 8.77 -10.29
C CYS A 260 3.52 9.20 -11.49
N LYS A 261 3.64 10.47 -11.91
CA LYS A 261 2.96 10.99 -13.11
C LYS A 261 3.50 10.36 -14.39
N GLU A 262 4.80 10.15 -14.47
CA GLU A 262 5.40 9.46 -15.62
C GLU A 262 4.94 8.00 -15.67
N MET A 263 5.02 7.28 -14.55
CA MET A 263 4.64 5.87 -14.50
C MET A 263 3.15 5.64 -14.78
N SER A 264 2.26 6.57 -14.41
CA SER A 264 0.82 6.44 -14.70
C SER A 264 0.43 6.64 -16.16
N SER A 265 1.34 7.14 -16.99
CA SER A 265 1.12 7.26 -18.44
C SER A 265 1.42 5.97 -19.21
N LYS A 266 2.05 4.98 -18.56
CA LYS A 266 2.52 3.73 -19.18
C LYS A 266 1.61 2.56 -18.83
N VAL A 267 1.67 1.51 -19.64
CA VAL A 267 1.04 0.20 -19.37
C VAL A 267 2.18 -0.81 -19.23
N PHE A 268 2.05 -1.71 -18.26
CA PHE A 268 3.07 -2.69 -17.91
C PHE A 268 2.46 -4.09 -17.84
N ASN A 269 3.27 -5.11 -18.09
CA ASN A 269 2.88 -6.50 -17.87
C ASN A 269 2.95 -6.84 -16.38
N ILE A 270 1.95 -7.59 -15.89
CA ILE A 270 1.88 -8.05 -14.50
C ILE A 270 3.05 -8.98 -14.15
N GLY A 271 3.49 -9.81 -15.10
CA GLY A 271 4.64 -10.71 -14.94
C GLY A 271 5.98 -10.00 -14.78
N ASP A 272 6.10 -8.77 -15.30
CA ASP A 272 7.33 -7.97 -15.26
C ASP A 272 7.33 -6.95 -14.12
N ARG A 273 6.35 -7.01 -13.21
CA ARG A 273 6.20 -6.01 -12.15
C ARG A 273 7.34 -6.10 -11.15
N GLN A 274 7.84 -4.94 -10.75
CA GLN A 274 8.91 -4.78 -9.79
C GLN A 274 8.66 -3.50 -8.98
N ALA A 275 8.47 -3.66 -7.68
CA ALA A 275 8.32 -2.57 -6.74
C ALA A 275 9.50 -1.59 -6.84
N GLY A 276 9.20 -0.29 -6.86
CA GLY A 276 10.21 0.77 -6.99
C GLY A 276 10.63 1.08 -8.42
N ILE A 277 10.32 0.22 -9.41
CA ILE A 277 10.70 0.42 -10.82
C ILE A 277 9.47 0.70 -11.68
N ASN A 278 8.57 -0.26 -11.82
CA ASN A 278 7.33 -0.12 -12.59
C ASN A 278 6.07 -0.40 -11.74
N PHE A 279 6.24 -0.83 -10.49
CA PHE A 279 5.17 -1.12 -9.53
C PHE A 279 5.36 -0.31 -8.23
N PRO A 280 4.29 0.13 -7.53
CA PRO A 280 4.43 0.92 -6.32
C PRO A 280 4.95 0.08 -5.14
N PRO A 281 5.61 0.72 -4.15
CA PRO A 281 5.88 2.15 -4.04
C PRO A 281 7.12 2.60 -4.84
N PHE A 282 7.04 3.79 -5.46
CA PHE A 282 8.18 4.36 -6.22
C PHE A 282 9.13 5.21 -5.37
N HIS A 283 8.67 5.67 -4.21
CA HIS A 283 9.41 6.55 -3.32
C HIS A 283 8.85 6.43 -1.90
N PRO A 284 9.56 6.94 -0.87
CA PRO A 284 9.00 7.06 0.46
C PRO A 284 7.70 7.86 0.43
N TRP A 285 6.69 7.42 1.19
CA TRP A 285 5.36 8.05 1.21
C TRP A 285 4.58 7.96 -0.12
N CYS A 286 4.92 7.02 -1.00
CA CYS A 286 4.17 6.77 -2.23
C CYS A 286 2.71 6.40 -1.91
N ARG A 287 1.75 7.00 -2.62
CA ARG A 287 0.30 6.78 -2.42
C ARG A 287 -0.36 6.14 -3.63
N CYS A 288 0.47 5.64 -4.55
CA CYS A 288 0.02 5.05 -5.80
C CYS A 288 -0.47 3.62 -5.60
N THR A 289 -1.37 3.22 -6.48
CA THR A 289 -1.86 1.87 -6.64
C THR A 289 -1.85 1.54 -8.13
N PHE A 290 -2.61 0.54 -8.56
CA PHE A 290 -2.73 0.15 -9.95
C PHE A 290 -4.19 -0.08 -10.35
N GLU A 291 -4.42 -0.11 -11.66
CA GLU A 291 -5.65 -0.54 -12.30
C GLU A 291 -5.30 -1.61 -13.32
N ILE A 292 -6.11 -2.66 -13.39
CA ILE A 292 -6.01 -3.70 -14.41
C ILE A 292 -6.41 -3.12 -15.76
N VAL A 293 -5.65 -3.45 -16.80
CA VAL A 293 -5.89 -3.04 -18.18
C VAL A 293 -6.28 -4.26 -18.99
N VAL A 294 -7.41 -4.17 -19.68
CA VAL A 294 -7.90 -5.18 -20.63
C VAL A 294 -8.33 -4.42 -21.88
N ASP A 295 -7.70 -4.74 -23.01
CA ASP A 295 -7.97 -4.09 -24.29
C ASP A 295 -9.28 -4.59 -24.93
N ASP A 296 -9.56 -5.89 -24.81
CA ASP A 296 -10.75 -6.55 -25.35
C ASP A 296 -11.38 -7.46 -24.29
N TRP A 297 -12.47 -6.98 -23.68
CA TRP A 297 -13.19 -7.73 -22.65
C TRP A 297 -13.98 -8.91 -23.21
N ASP A 298 -14.42 -8.86 -24.47
CA ASP A 298 -15.14 -9.97 -25.10
C ASP A 298 -14.16 -11.14 -25.27
N LYS A 299 -12.98 -10.85 -25.85
CA LYS A 299 -11.91 -11.84 -25.98
C LYS A 299 -11.45 -12.37 -24.62
N TRP A 300 -11.28 -11.49 -23.63
CA TRP A 300 -10.85 -11.91 -22.28
C TRP A 300 -11.84 -12.92 -21.66
N VAL A 301 -13.15 -12.76 -21.87
CA VAL A 301 -14.15 -13.73 -21.40
C VAL A 301 -13.98 -15.08 -22.08
N ASP A 302 -13.81 -15.07 -23.41
CA ASP A 302 -13.63 -16.31 -24.17
C ASP A 302 -12.38 -17.05 -23.67
N ASP A 303 -11.25 -16.36 -23.53
CA ASP A 303 -9.99 -16.92 -23.02
C ASP A 303 -10.16 -17.44 -21.56
N TYR A 304 -10.88 -16.69 -20.72
CA TYR A 304 -11.15 -17.09 -19.32
C TYR A 304 -12.03 -18.35 -19.24
N VAL A 305 -13.08 -18.42 -20.04
CA VAL A 305 -14.01 -19.56 -20.08
C VAL A 305 -13.37 -20.80 -20.71
N GLU A 306 -12.51 -20.62 -21.71
CA GLU A 306 -11.70 -21.70 -22.27
C GLU A 306 -10.76 -22.29 -21.21
N LYS A 307 -10.08 -21.43 -20.45
CA LYS A 307 -9.13 -21.84 -19.41
C LYS A 307 -9.78 -22.49 -18.19
N HIS A 308 -10.91 -21.94 -17.72
CA HIS A 308 -11.55 -22.35 -16.45
C HIS A 308 -12.82 -23.20 -16.62
N GLY A 309 -13.27 -23.40 -17.86
CA GLY A 309 -14.46 -24.17 -18.21
C GLY A 309 -15.77 -23.36 -18.24
N GLN A 310 -16.73 -23.84 -19.03
CA GLN A 310 -18.02 -23.17 -19.29
C GLN A 310 -18.86 -22.85 -18.05
N SER A 311 -18.69 -23.59 -16.95
CA SER A 311 -19.39 -23.32 -15.69
C SER A 311 -18.96 -22.00 -15.02
N ASN A 312 -17.86 -21.37 -15.47
CA ASN A 312 -17.38 -20.09 -14.94
C ASN A 312 -17.89 -18.85 -15.71
N GLN A 313 -18.84 -19.00 -16.64
CA GLN A 313 -19.41 -17.86 -17.40
C GLN A 313 -19.99 -16.77 -16.47
N GLU A 314 -20.80 -17.14 -15.47
CA GLU A 314 -21.38 -16.19 -14.52
C GLU A 314 -20.31 -15.43 -13.72
N LYS A 315 -19.22 -16.11 -13.37
CA LYS A 315 -18.07 -15.50 -12.68
C LYS A 315 -17.35 -14.51 -13.59
N SER A 316 -17.09 -14.87 -14.84
CA SER A 316 -16.48 -13.96 -15.82
C SER A 316 -17.30 -12.68 -16.00
N ASN A 317 -18.63 -12.78 -16.05
CA ASN A 317 -19.54 -11.63 -16.14
C ASN A 317 -19.44 -10.73 -14.90
N SER A 318 -19.39 -11.32 -13.70
CA SER A 318 -19.20 -10.57 -12.44
C SER A 318 -17.86 -9.83 -12.41
N ILE A 319 -16.78 -10.46 -12.90
CA ILE A 319 -15.46 -9.83 -13.02
C ILE A 319 -15.54 -8.63 -13.96
N ILE A 320 -16.12 -8.78 -15.15
CA ILE A 320 -16.32 -7.67 -16.08
C ILE A 320 -17.10 -6.53 -15.40
N GLU A 321 -18.19 -6.83 -14.70
CA GLU A 321 -18.99 -5.81 -14.00
C GLU A 321 -18.22 -5.07 -12.91
N ASN A 322 -17.26 -5.73 -12.27
CA ASN A 322 -16.43 -5.12 -11.22
C ASN A 322 -15.29 -4.25 -11.77
N PHE A 323 -14.73 -4.60 -12.94
CA PHE A 323 -13.51 -4.00 -13.48
C PHE A 323 -13.70 -3.18 -14.76
N SER A 324 -14.52 -3.65 -15.71
CA SER A 324 -14.76 -2.91 -16.94
C SER A 324 -15.52 -1.62 -16.62
N MET A 325 -15.06 -0.48 -17.14
CA MET A 325 -15.90 0.71 -17.18
C MET A 325 -16.98 0.42 -18.23
N LYS A 326 -18.07 -0.28 -17.84
CA LYS A 326 -19.27 -0.30 -18.66
C LYS A 326 -19.81 1.13 -18.67
N PHE A 327 -19.34 1.92 -19.63
CA PHE A 327 -20.23 2.91 -20.23
C PHE A 327 -21.48 2.15 -20.70
N PRO A 328 -22.65 2.80 -20.66
CA PRO A 328 -23.87 2.17 -21.16
C PRO A 328 -23.63 1.56 -22.55
N LEU A 329 -24.38 0.50 -22.88
CA LEU A 329 -24.18 -0.35 -24.06
C LEU A 329 -24.09 0.46 -25.38
N ASP A 330 -24.64 1.68 -25.38
CA ASP A 330 -24.56 2.64 -26.47
C ASP A 330 -23.13 3.13 -26.75
N LEU A 331 -22.25 3.18 -25.75
CA LEU A 331 -20.88 3.67 -25.91
C LEU A 331 -19.85 2.59 -26.29
N GLN A 332 -20.13 1.31 -25.96
CA GLN A 332 -19.34 0.17 -26.45
C GLN A 332 -19.43 0.02 -27.98
N MET A 333 -20.40 0.67 -28.62
CA MET A 333 -20.57 0.65 -30.07
C MET A 333 -19.62 1.59 -30.84
N PHE A 334 -18.86 2.45 -30.15
CA PHE A 334 -17.92 3.39 -30.80
C PHE A 334 -16.48 2.86 -30.91
N SER A 335 -16.17 1.68 -30.35
CA SER A 335 -14.84 1.04 -30.50
C SER A 335 -14.75 0.12 -31.72
N LYS A 336 -15.87 -0.41 -32.24
CA LYS A 336 -15.93 -1.19 -33.48
C LYS A 336 -16.22 -0.28 -34.68
N ARG A 337 -15.62 -0.55 -35.85
CA ARG A 337 -15.94 0.23 -37.06
C ARG A 337 -17.33 -0.19 -37.54
N PRO A 338 -18.14 0.70 -38.14
CA PRO A 338 -19.50 0.36 -38.59
C PRO A 338 -19.61 -0.86 -39.54
N LYS A 339 -18.53 -1.17 -40.26
CA LYS A 339 -18.40 -2.35 -41.12
C LYS A 339 -18.27 -3.68 -40.35
N ASP A 340 -17.95 -3.63 -39.06
CA ASP A 340 -17.73 -4.80 -38.21
C ASP A 340 -19.07 -5.29 -37.59
N TYR A 341 -20.20 -4.65 -37.91
CA TYR A 341 -21.54 -5.05 -37.51
C TYR A 341 -22.31 -5.73 -38.65
N ASP A 342 -22.96 -6.85 -38.35
CA ASP A 342 -23.91 -7.50 -39.25
C ASP A 342 -25.19 -6.67 -39.41
N THR A 343 -25.74 -6.67 -40.63
CA THR A 343 -27.03 -6.01 -40.89
C THR A 343 -28.16 -6.88 -40.36
N ILE A 344 -28.97 -6.34 -39.46
CA ILE A 344 -30.20 -6.98 -39.00
C ILE A 344 -31.28 -6.82 -40.08
N ILE A 345 -31.79 -7.95 -40.57
CA ILE A 345 -32.91 -8.00 -41.51
C ILE A 345 -34.21 -7.98 -40.71
N LEU A 346 -34.95 -6.88 -40.79
CA LEU A 346 -36.26 -6.77 -40.15
C LEU A 346 -37.39 -7.35 -41.01
N PRO A 347 -38.47 -7.85 -40.40
CA PRO A 347 -39.70 -8.21 -41.11
C PRO A 347 -40.23 -7.03 -41.95
N LYS A 348 -40.79 -7.30 -43.14
CA LYS A 348 -41.16 -6.27 -44.13
C LYS A 348 -42.01 -5.12 -43.57
N LYS A 349 -42.99 -5.43 -42.70
CA LYS A 349 -43.84 -4.42 -42.06
C LYS A 349 -43.09 -3.55 -41.06
N GLU A 350 -42.21 -4.18 -40.27
CA GLU A 350 -41.39 -3.50 -39.26
C GLU A 350 -40.33 -2.62 -39.92
N TYR A 351 -39.67 -3.13 -40.96
CA TYR A 351 -38.70 -2.37 -41.75
C TYR A 351 -39.32 -1.09 -42.33
N ALA A 352 -40.50 -1.20 -42.95
CA ALA A 352 -41.19 -0.05 -43.54
C ALA A 352 -41.53 1.02 -42.48
N HIS A 353 -41.97 0.58 -41.29
CA HIS A 353 -42.26 1.48 -40.18
C HIS A 353 -40.99 2.18 -39.67
N VAL A 354 -39.93 1.41 -39.41
CA VAL A 354 -38.65 1.94 -38.94
C VAL A 354 -38.05 2.94 -39.94
N MET A 355 -38.02 2.62 -41.23
CA MET A 355 -37.47 3.52 -42.25
C MET A 355 -38.30 4.80 -42.41
N SER A 356 -39.63 4.73 -42.28
CA SER A 356 -40.49 5.91 -42.26
C SER A 356 -40.17 6.84 -41.09
N GLU A 357 -40.01 6.26 -39.90
CA GLU A 357 -39.66 6.99 -38.67
C GLU A 357 -38.29 7.65 -38.77
N LEU A 358 -37.29 6.96 -39.32
CA LEU A 358 -35.95 7.51 -39.48
C LEU A 358 -35.91 8.67 -40.47
N ASN A 359 -36.59 8.56 -41.61
CA ASN A 359 -36.66 9.63 -42.59
C ASN A 359 -37.43 10.87 -42.11
N THR A 360 -38.35 10.70 -41.16
CA THR A 360 -39.16 11.79 -40.63
C THR A 360 -38.53 12.44 -39.41
N ASN A 361 -37.90 11.66 -38.53
CA ASN A 361 -37.59 12.05 -37.16
C ASN A 361 -36.08 12.05 -36.82
N LEU A 362 -35.19 11.97 -37.81
CA LEU A 362 -33.76 12.21 -37.63
C LEU A 362 -33.42 13.69 -37.82
N THR A 363 -32.76 14.29 -36.82
CA THR A 363 -32.30 15.68 -36.90
C THR A 363 -31.05 15.82 -37.78
N LYS A 364 -30.78 17.02 -38.30
CA LYS A 364 -29.57 17.32 -39.08
C LYS A 364 -28.27 17.04 -38.32
N GLU A 365 -28.29 17.09 -36.99
CA GLU A 365 -27.14 16.78 -36.15
C GLU A 365 -26.95 15.26 -36.01
N GLN A 366 -28.03 14.50 -35.87
CA GLN A 366 -28.00 13.03 -35.87
C GLN A 366 -27.58 12.47 -37.23
N LEU A 367 -27.99 13.08 -38.34
CA LEU A 367 -27.55 12.68 -39.68
C LEU A 367 -26.04 12.87 -39.93
N LYS A 368 -25.36 13.69 -39.13
CA LYS A 368 -23.89 13.83 -39.17
C LYS A 368 -23.19 12.73 -38.38
N GLN A 369 -23.89 11.98 -37.55
CA GLN A 369 -23.34 10.88 -36.77
C GLN A 369 -23.35 9.61 -37.62
N LYS A 370 -22.24 8.87 -37.63
CA LYS A 370 -22.11 7.65 -38.42
C LYS A 370 -22.95 6.49 -37.86
N ILE A 371 -23.17 6.49 -36.54
CA ILE A 371 -24.06 5.55 -35.84
C ILE A 371 -25.01 6.38 -34.97
N VAL A 372 -26.30 6.05 -35.04
CA VAL A 372 -27.36 6.70 -34.25
C VAL A 372 -28.25 5.63 -33.62
N SER A 373 -28.58 5.80 -32.34
CA SER A 373 -29.60 5.00 -31.66
C SER A 373 -30.91 5.78 -31.59
N LYS A 374 -32.01 5.19 -32.04
CA LYS A 374 -33.34 5.81 -32.07
C LYS A 374 -34.39 4.89 -31.45
N PRO A 375 -35.15 5.35 -30.45
CA PRO A 375 -36.33 4.64 -29.97
C PRO A 375 -37.47 4.74 -31.01
N ILE A 376 -38.03 3.60 -31.41
CA ILE A 376 -39.16 3.47 -32.33
C ILE A 376 -40.07 2.36 -31.79
N GLY A 377 -41.28 2.74 -31.34
CA GLY A 377 -42.17 1.84 -30.62
C GLY A 377 -41.51 1.31 -29.33
N ASP A 378 -41.63 0.01 -29.08
CA ASP A 378 -41.11 -0.66 -27.88
C ASP A 378 -39.61 -1.02 -27.97
N TYR A 379 -38.92 -0.57 -29.02
CA TYR A 379 -37.54 -0.94 -29.28
C TYR A 379 -36.64 0.28 -29.51
N ILE A 380 -35.38 0.17 -29.11
CA ILE A 380 -34.30 1.04 -29.56
C ILE A 380 -33.59 0.35 -30.71
N TYR A 381 -33.55 1.02 -31.86
CA TYR A 381 -32.80 0.58 -33.04
C TYR A 381 -31.47 1.33 -33.10
N THR A 382 -30.39 0.60 -33.34
CA THR A 382 -29.10 1.20 -33.67
C THR A 382 -28.88 1.12 -35.17
N ILE A 383 -28.53 2.27 -35.75
CA ILE A 383 -28.53 2.46 -37.19
C ILE A 383 -27.20 3.07 -37.62
N GLU A 384 -26.58 2.49 -38.64
CA GLU A 384 -25.51 3.12 -39.39
C GLU A 384 -26.13 4.04 -40.45
N VAL A 385 -25.78 5.33 -40.38
CA VAL A 385 -26.17 6.34 -41.37
C VAL A 385 -25.12 6.33 -42.47
N ILE A 386 -25.48 5.76 -43.63
CA ILE A 386 -24.63 5.81 -44.83
C ILE A 386 -24.82 7.17 -45.51
N GLU A 387 -26.08 7.51 -45.79
CA GLU A 387 -26.54 8.80 -46.30
C GLU A 387 -28.03 8.98 -45.98
N PHE A 388 -28.56 10.19 -46.11
CA PHE A 388 -29.99 10.43 -45.84
C PHE A 388 -30.86 9.57 -46.77
N GLY A 389 -31.76 8.77 -46.19
CA GLY A 389 -32.59 7.81 -46.91
C GLY A 389 -31.96 6.43 -47.11
N ASN A 390 -30.71 6.23 -46.71
CA ASN A 390 -29.99 4.96 -46.81
C ASN A 390 -29.35 4.58 -45.47
N TYR A 391 -29.97 3.62 -44.80
CA TYR A 391 -29.61 3.24 -43.44
C TYR A 391 -29.44 1.73 -43.31
N ARG A 392 -28.44 1.30 -42.53
CA ARG A 392 -28.30 -0.11 -42.11
C ARG A 392 -28.69 -0.23 -40.65
N ILE A 393 -29.57 -1.20 -40.36
CA ILE A 393 -29.94 -1.52 -38.98
C ILE A 393 -28.91 -2.51 -38.45
N ILE A 394 -28.20 -2.11 -37.41
CA ILE A 394 -27.07 -2.88 -36.83
C ILE A 394 -27.34 -3.27 -35.36
N GLY A 395 -28.47 -2.84 -34.80
CA GLY A 395 -28.91 -3.21 -33.46
C GLY A 395 -30.42 -3.05 -33.29
N LYS A 396 -31.04 -3.93 -32.49
CA LYS A 396 -32.44 -3.82 -32.03
C LYS A 396 -32.50 -4.33 -30.60
N LYS A 397 -32.97 -3.52 -29.65
CA LYS A 397 -33.14 -3.90 -28.24
C LYS A 397 -34.50 -3.47 -27.73
N LEU A 398 -35.18 -4.34 -26.97
CA LEU A 398 -36.45 -3.99 -26.31
C LEU A 398 -36.18 -2.90 -25.25
N ILE A 399 -37.07 -1.92 -25.17
CA ILE A 399 -37.05 -0.89 -24.12
C ILE A 399 -37.50 -1.57 -22.83
N ASP A 400 -36.55 -1.81 -21.92
CA ASP A 400 -36.83 -2.41 -20.63
C ASP A 400 -37.39 -1.34 -19.68
N GLU A 401 -38.67 -1.43 -19.31
CA GLU A 401 -39.37 -0.45 -18.46
C GLU A 401 -38.83 -0.37 -17.02
N THR A 402 -37.85 -1.19 -16.65
CA THR A 402 -37.31 -1.26 -15.28
C THR A 402 -36.27 -0.18 -14.93
N VAL A 403 -35.86 0.69 -15.86
CA VAL A 403 -34.91 1.80 -15.59
C VAL A 403 -35.59 3.18 -15.52
N GLY A 404 -36.92 3.23 -15.58
CA GLY A 404 -37.73 4.45 -15.60
C GLY A 404 -38.28 4.94 -14.26
N ARG A 405 -37.58 4.75 -13.12
CA ARG A 405 -37.89 5.45 -11.86
C ARG A 405 -36.63 5.83 -11.09
N LYS A 406 -35.95 6.87 -11.57
CA LYS A 406 -35.26 7.93 -10.80
C LYS A 406 -34.50 8.82 -11.79
N LEU A 407 -35.19 9.85 -12.28
CA LEU A 407 -34.60 11.15 -12.55
C LEU A 407 -35.03 12.10 -11.43
#